data_AF-A0A2N2XU16-F1
#
_entry.id   AF-A0A2N2XU16-F1
#
_cell.length_a   1.000
_cell.length_b   1.000
_cell.length_c   1.000
_cell.angle_alpha   90.00
_cell.angle_beta   90.00
_cell.angle_gamma   90.00
#
_symmetry.space_group_name_H-M   'P 1'
#
loop_
_entity.id
_entity.type
_entity.pdbx_description
1 polymer ?
#
loop_
_entity_poly.entity_id
_entity_poly.type
_entity_poly.pdbx_seq_one_letter_code
_entity_poly.pdbx_strand_id
1 'polypeptide(L)'
;MLDGRSVVFCDDSIVRGTQLRDNVEILYNYGAKDVHMRISCPPLVYPCPYINFSASKSVLELITRRTIEKFEGSNDIDLEEYSTFGSEKYNKMVNEIREQLHISTLDFVSMDELVKAIGLPKEKLCTHCFDGCTWGCE
;
A
#
# COMPACT_ATOMS: atom_id res chain seq x y z
N MET A 1 -5.41 -0.44 28.38
CA MET A 1 -4.62 -1.58 27.83
C MET A 1 -3.36 -1.07 27.14
N LEU A 2 -3.46 -0.06 26.27
CA LEU A 2 -2.30 0.55 25.63
C LEU A 2 -1.80 1.80 26.38
N ASP A 3 -2.63 2.40 27.24
CA ASP A 3 -2.27 3.34 28.31
C ASP A 3 -1.32 4.48 27.87
N GLY A 4 -1.63 5.11 26.73
CA GLY A 4 -0.86 6.23 26.17
C GLY A 4 0.43 5.83 25.45
N ARG A 5 0.63 4.55 25.13
CA ARG A 5 1.79 4.08 24.37
C ARG A 5 1.57 4.27 22.86
N SER A 6 2.66 4.56 22.17
CA SER A 6 2.72 4.52 20.70
C SER A 6 2.92 3.07 20.25
N VAL A 7 2.19 2.64 19.21
CA VAL A 7 2.18 1.25 18.73
C VAL A 7 2.68 1.18 17.30
N VAL A 8 3.48 0.16 16.98
CA VAL A 8 3.76 -0.23 15.60
C VAL A 8 2.86 -1.40 15.23
N PHE A 9 2.07 -1.24 14.18
CA PHE A 9 1.25 -2.29 13.61
C PHE A 9 1.84 -2.71 12.26
N CYS A 10 2.17 -3.99 12.13
CA CYS A 10 2.70 -4.55 10.89
C CYS A 10 1.61 -5.37 10.20
N ASP A 11 1.42 -5.14 8.90
CA ASP A 11 0.49 -5.91 8.09
C ASP A 11 1.14 -6.34 6.76
N ASP A 12 0.54 -7.31 6.08
CA ASP A 12 1.08 -7.84 4.84
C ASP A 12 0.96 -6.83 3.69
N SER A 13 -0.21 -6.20 3.56
CA SER A 13 -0.62 -5.39 2.42
C SER A 13 -1.78 -4.45 2.77
N ILE A 14 -1.99 -3.43 1.93
CA ILE A 14 -3.21 -2.61 1.97
C ILE A 14 -3.93 -2.73 0.62
N VAL A 15 -5.02 -3.49 0.58
CA VAL A 15 -5.88 -3.61 -0.60
C VAL A 15 -6.94 -2.50 -0.60
N ARG A 16 -7.99 -2.67 0.20
CA ARG A 16 -9.11 -1.70 0.31
C ARG A 16 -8.90 -0.70 1.45
N GLY A 17 -8.17 -1.09 2.49
CA GLY A 17 -7.95 -0.28 3.70
C GLY A 17 -9.09 -0.29 4.72
N THR A 18 -10.25 -0.90 4.44
CA THR A 18 -11.41 -0.91 5.35
C THR A 18 -11.10 -1.61 6.68
N GLN A 19 -10.58 -2.83 6.62
CA GLN A 19 -10.20 -3.58 7.82
C GLN A 19 -9.11 -2.88 8.65
N LEU A 20 -8.15 -2.24 7.97
CA LEU A 20 -7.08 -1.51 8.64
C LEU A 20 -7.60 -0.26 9.36
N ARG A 21 -8.58 0.45 8.78
CA ARG A 21 -9.24 1.57 9.46
C ARG A 21 -9.88 1.13 10.76
N ASP A 22 -10.65 0.04 10.73
CA ASP A 22 -11.32 -0.51 11.92
C ASP A 22 -10.29 -0.93 12.98
N ASN A 23 -9.20 -1.58 12.58
CA ASN A 23 -8.10 -1.95 13.48
C ASN A 23 -7.44 -0.73 14.14
N VAL A 24 -7.17 0.33 13.37
CA VAL A 24 -6.57 1.56 13.88
C VAL A 24 -7.49 2.23 14.90
N GLU A 25 -8.80 2.30 14.63
CA GLU A 25 -9.79 2.83 15.58
C GLU A 25 -9.83 2.01 16.88
N ILE A 26 -9.76 0.67 16.79
CA ILE A 26 -9.68 -0.20 17.98
C ILE A 26 -8.44 0.12 18.82
N LEU A 27 -7.27 0.32 18.19
CA LEU A 27 -6.04 0.66 18.90
C LEU A 27 -6.17 1.99 19.65
N TYR A 28 -6.73 3.03 19.02
CA TYR A 28 -6.99 4.29 19.70
C TYR A 28 -8.01 4.15 20.84
N ASN A 29 -9.09 3.39 20.64
CA ASN A 29 -10.08 3.09 21.68
C ASN A 29 -9.46 2.35 22.88
N TYR A 30 -8.38 1.61 22.66
CA TYR A 30 -7.63 0.93 23.73
C TYR A 30 -6.57 1.81 24.42
N GLY A 31 -6.50 3.08 24.03
CA GLY A 31 -5.65 4.11 24.62
C GLY A 31 -4.30 4.26 23.92
N ALA A 32 -4.16 3.88 22.65
CA ALA A 32 -2.94 4.19 21.90
C ALA A 32 -2.76 5.71 21.77
N LYS A 33 -1.52 6.18 21.94
CA LYS A 33 -1.16 7.58 21.69
C LYS A 33 -0.95 7.84 20.20
N ASP A 34 -0.21 6.95 19.55
CA ASP A 34 0.12 7.00 18.13
C ASP A 34 0.02 5.59 17.55
N VAL A 35 -0.39 5.49 16.29
CA VAL A 35 -0.42 4.23 15.54
C VAL A 35 0.48 4.37 14.31
N HIS A 36 1.59 3.64 14.30
CA HIS A 36 2.56 3.61 13.22
C HIS A 36 2.38 2.32 12.41
N MET A 37 2.04 2.43 11.13
CA MET A 37 1.77 1.30 10.25
C MET A 37 2.99 0.95 9.39
N ARG A 38 3.34 -0.33 9.30
CA ARG A 38 4.42 -0.84 8.43
C ARG A 38 3.91 -1.98 7.58
N ILE A 39 3.96 -1.79 6.26
CA ILE A 39 3.39 -2.75 5.30
C ILE A 39 4.52 -3.52 4.63
N SER A 40 4.43 -4.85 4.63
CA SER A 40 5.51 -5.73 4.22
C SER A 40 5.75 -5.83 2.70
N CYS A 41 4.96 -5.11 1.90
CA CYS A 41 5.09 -5.03 0.45
C CYS A 41 5.02 -3.57 -0.05
N PRO A 42 5.42 -3.29 -1.29
CA PRO A 42 5.12 -2.02 -1.94
C PRO A 42 3.60 -1.79 -2.08
N PRO A 43 3.15 -0.54 -2.30
CA PRO A 43 1.74 -0.26 -2.55
C PRO A 43 1.20 -1.05 -3.75
N LEU A 44 0.01 -1.63 -3.60
CA LEU A 44 -0.67 -2.35 -4.68
C LEU A 44 -1.29 -1.35 -5.65
N VAL A 45 -0.60 -1.02 -6.74
CA VAL A 45 -1.07 -0.06 -7.76
C VAL A 45 -1.77 -0.75 -8.92
N TYR A 46 -1.45 -2.01 -9.23
CA TYR A 46 -2.04 -2.72 -10.36
C TYR A 46 -2.87 -3.92 -9.90
N PRO A 47 -4.03 -4.17 -10.54
CA PRO A 47 -4.78 -5.40 -10.29
C PRO A 47 -3.99 -6.60 -10.83
N CYS A 48 -4.03 -7.74 -10.15
CA CYS A 48 -3.39 -8.95 -10.67
C CYS A 48 -4.17 -9.51 -11.88
N PRO A 49 -3.51 -9.75 -13.03
CA PRO A 49 -4.17 -10.31 -14.21
C PRO A 49 -4.37 -11.84 -14.10
N TYR A 50 -3.69 -12.49 -13.15
CA TYR A 50 -3.69 -13.95 -12.99
C TYR A 50 -4.59 -14.44 -11.87
N ILE A 51 -4.69 -13.67 -10.78
CA ILE A 51 -5.42 -14.04 -9.56
C ILE A 51 -6.43 -12.94 -9.28
N ASN A 52 -7.70 -13.32 -9.19
CA ASN A 52 -8.76 -12.39 -8.87
C ASN A 52 -8.98 -12.41 -7.34
N PHE A 53 -8.55 -11.36 -6.64
CA PHE A 53 -8.69 -11.24 -5.18
C PHE A 53 -10.13 -10.88 -4.72
N SER A 54 -11.02 -10.60 -5.67
CA SER A 54 -12.37 -10.09 -5.42
C SER A 54 -13.35 -10.60 -6.48
N ALA A 55 -14.63 -10.76 -6.11
CA ALA A 55 -15.72 -11.02 -7.05
C ALA A 55 -15.97 -9.83 -7.99
N SER A 56 -15.67 -8.61 -7.52
CA SER A 56 -15.64 -7.38 -8.30
C SER A 56 -14.29 -7.24 -9.01
N LYS A 57 -14.31 -6.99 -10.33
CA LYS A 57 -13.13 -6.75 -11.18
C LYS A 57 -12.71 -5.27 -11.22
N SER A 58 -13.26 -4.42 -10.35
CA SER A 58 -12.97 -2.99 -10.38
C SER A 58 -11.57 -2.71 -9.84
N VAL A 59 -10.78 -1.96 -10.60
CA VAL A 59 -9.46 -1.47 -10.17
C VAL A 59 -9.56 -0.53 -8.97
N LEU A 60 -10.73 0.11 -8.78
CA LEU A 60 -11.02 1.01 -7.67
C LEU A 60 -11.19 0.29 -6.32
N GLU A 61 -11.10 -1.04 -6.29
CA GLU A 61 -10.96 -1.78 -5.03
C GLU A 61 -9.62 -1.45 -4.35
N LEU A 62 -8.59 -1.11 -5.12
CA LEU A 62 -7.30 -0.68 -4.60
C LEU A 62 -7.39 0.74 -4.04
N ILE A 63 -6.99 0.93 -2.79
CA ILE A 63 -6.97 2.25 -2.14
C ILE A 63 -6.05 3.24 -2.85
N THR A 64 -4.95 2.73 -3.43
CA THR A 64 -4.01 3.48 -4.28
C THR A 64 -4.74 4.06 -5.49
N ARG A 65 -5.51 3.25 -6.23
CA ARG A 65 -6.27 3.68 -7.41
C ARG A 65 -7.34 4.71 -7.09
N ARG A 66 -8.06 4.55 -5.99
CA ARG A 66 -9.01 5.59 -5.53
C ARG A 66 -8.30 6.90 -5.17
N THR A 67 -7.10 6.80 -4.58
CA THR A 67 -6.31 7.97 -4.22
C THR A 67 -5.77 8.69 -5.47
N ILE A 68 -5.31 7.93 -6.47
CA ILE A 68 -4.90 8.47 -7.77
C ILE A 68 -6.08 9.16 -8.45
N GLU A 69 -7.25 8.51 -8.50
CA GLU A 69 -8.47 9.10 -9.06
C GLU A 69 -8.88 10.40 -8.36
N LYS A 70 -8.76 10.46 -7.03
CA LYS A 70 -9.00 11.67 -6.24
C LYS A 70 -8.09 12.83 -6.66
N PHE A 71 -6.83 12.54 -7.00
CA PHE A 71 -5.84 13.55 -7.35
C PHE A 71 -5.89 13.99 -8.82
N GLU A 72 -6.06 13.03 -9.72
CA GLU A 72 -5.87 13.23 -11.16
C GLU A 72 -7.20 13.28 -11.94
N GLY A 73 -8.32 12.92 -11.29
CA GLY A 73 -9.63 12.79 -11.94
C GLY A 73 -9.80 11.52 -12.78
N SER A 74 -8.75 10.72 -12.92
CA SER A 74 -8.76 9.37 -13.48
C SER A 74 -7.82 8.46 -12.70
N ASN A 75 -8.08 7.16 -12.70
CA ASN A 75 -7.34 6.17 -11.90
C ASN A 75 -6.12 5.58 -12.62
N ASP A 76 -5.81 5.99 -13.85
CA ASP A 76 -4.78 5.42 -14.72
C ASP A 76 -3.69 6.40 -15.16
N ILE A 77 -3.58 7.54 -14.49
CA ILE A 77 -2.59 8.59 -14.77
C ILE A 77 -1.32 8.36 -13.96
N ASP A 78 -0.16 8.46 -14.63
CA ASP A 78 1.20 8.47 -14.04
C ASP A 78 1.47 7.34 -13.04
N LEU A 79 0.96 6.14 -13.34
CA LEU A 79 1.05 4.98 -12.46
C LEU A 79 2.48 4.58 -12.11
N GLU A 80 3.42 4.77 -13.04
CA GLU A 80 4.85 4.54 -12.83
C GLU A 80 5.41 5.47 -11.76
N GLU A 81 4.98 6.73 -11.74
CA GLU A 81 5.43 7.67 -10.71
C GLU A 81 4.82 7.28 -9.35
N TYR A 82 3.53 6.91 -9.31
CA TYR A 82 2.88 6.44 -8.09
C TYR A 82 3.43 5.09 -7.56
N SER A 83 4.02 4.24 -8.40
CA SER A 83 4.65 2.98 -8.01
C SER A 83 6.15 3.11 -7.69
N THR A 84 6.80 4.19 -8.13
CA THR A 84 8.21 4.46 -7.86
C THR A 84 8.41 4.95 -6.42
N PHE A 85 9.09 4.13 -5.61
CA PHE A 85 9.37 4.44 -4.21
C PHE A 85 10.08 5.79 -4.04
N GLY A 86 9.52 6.65 -3.19
CA GLY A 86 10.09 7.95 -2.85
C GLY A 86 9.86 9.07 -3.87
N SER A 87 9.15 8.83 -4.98
CA SER A 87 8.74 9.89 -5.91
C SER A 87 7.79 10.89 -5.23
N GLU A 88 7.58 12.06 -5.85
CA GLU A 88 6.66 13.07 -5.33
C GLU A 88 5.23 12.52 -5.25
N LYS A 89 4.75 11.91 -6.35
CA LYS A 89 3.41 11.29 -6.40
C LYS A 89 3.25 10.11 -5.45
N TYR A 90 4.28 9.26 -5.31
CA TYR A 90 4.29 8.17 -4.33
C TYR A 90 4.10 8.71 -2.92
N ASN A 91 4.94 9.68 -2.50
CA ASN A 91 4.88 10.24 -1.15
C ASN A 91 3.53 10.92 -0.88
N LYS A 92 3.00 11.63 -1.87
CA LYS A 92 1.68 12.27 -1.80
C LYS A 92 0.57 11.23 -1.61
N MET A 93 0.59 10.14 -2.38
CA MET A 93 -0.36 9.03 -2.24
C MET A 93 -0.27 8.35 -0.88
N VAL A 94 0.94 8.01 -0.43
CA VAL A 94 1.15 7.37 0.88
C VAL A 94 0.66 8.27 2.02
N ASN A 95 0.93 9.58 1.96
CA ASN A 95 0.45 10.51 2.97
C ASN A 95 -1.08 10.61 3.00
N GLU A 96 -1.73 10.63 1.84
CA GLU A 96 -3.19 10.66 1.76
C GLU A 96 -3.83 9.36 2.27
N ILE A 97 -3.26 8.20 1.95
CA ILE A 97 -3.71 6.91 2.51
C ILE A 97 -3.55 6.91 4.04
N ARG A 98 -2.42 7.41 4.55
CA ARG A 98 -2.17 7.55 5.99
C ARG A 98 -3.25 8.39 6.66
N GLU A 99 -3.61 9.52 6.08
CA GLU A 99 -4.66 10.42 6.60
C GLU A 99 -6.04 9.76 6.54
N GLN A 100 -6.41 9.13 5.41
CA GLN A 100 -7.69 8.43 5.26
C GLN A 100 -7.90 7.28 6.25
N LEU A 101 -6.82 6.72 6.78
CA LEU A 101 -6.84 5.62 7.74
C LEU A 101 -6.56 6.07 9.19
N HIS A 102 -6.40 7.37 9.44
CA HIS A 102 -6.07 7.96 10.74
C HIS A 102 -4.78 7.40 11.38
N ILE A 103 -3.78 7.09 10.55
CA ILE A 103 -2.49 6.53 10.98
C ILE A 103 -1.50 7.67 11.28
N SER A 104 -0.69 7.56 12.33
CA SER A 104 0.34 8.56 12.68
C SER A 104 1.48 8.58 11.68
N THR A 105 2.02 7.42 11.32
CA THR A 105 3.01 7.27 10.22
C THR A 105 2.73 5.99 9.44
N LEU A 106 2.80 6.04 8.13
CA LEU A 106 2.65 4.88 7.25
C LEU A 106 3.91 4.74 6.41
N ASP A 107 4.41 3.52 6.29
CA ASP A 107 5.52 3.21 5.40
C ASP A 107 5.34 1.83 4.77
N PHE A 108 5.86 1.67 3.56
CA PHE A 108 5.81 0.43 2.78
C PHE A 108 7.24 -0.03 2.49
N VAL A 109 7.44 -1.35 2.47
CA VAL A 109 8.68 -1.93 1.97
C VAL A 109 8.89 -1.54 0.51
N SER A 110 10.10 -1.12 0.16
CA SER A 110 10.45 -0.78 -1.23
C SER A 110 10.51 -2.03 -2.12
N MET A 111 10.42 -1.83 -3.44
CA MET A 111 10.56 -2.95 -4.39
C MET A 111 11.90 -3.67 -4.23
N ASP A 112 12.98 -2.91 -4.09
CA ASP A 112 14.33 -3.47 -3.96
C ASP A 112 14.49 -4.29 -2.68
N GLU A 113 13.93 -3.82 -1.56
CA GLU A 113 13.95 -4.56 -0.29
C GLU A 113 13.11 -5.84 -0.37
N LEU A 114 11.95 -5.80 -1.03
CA LEU A 114 11.12 -7.00 -1.24
C LEU A 114 11.85 -8.03 -2.10
N VAL A 115 12.42 -7.62 -3.24
CA VAL A 115 13.18 -8.51 -4.13
C VAL A 115 14.38 -9.10 -3.39
N LYS A 116 15.12 -8.27 -2.65
CA LYS A 116 16.24 -8.71 -1.83
C LYS A 116 15.82 -9.72 -0.76
N ALA A 117 14.69 -9.52 -0.10
CA ALA A 117 14.17 -10.42 0.92
C ALA A 117 13.73 -11.78 0.34
N ILE A 118 13.16 -11.79 -0.86
CA ILE A 118 12.79 -13.03 -1.58
C ILE A 118 14.05 -13.82 -2.00
N GLY A 119 15.13 -13.13 -2.36
CA GLY A 119 16.40 -13.76 -2.71
C GLY A 119 16.46 -14.30 -4.14
N LEU A 120 15.54 -13.86 -5.01
CA LEU A 120 15.55 -14.17 -6.44
C LEU A 120 15.77 -12.86 -7.25
N PRO A 121 16.42 -12.93 -8.42
CA PRO A 121 16.50 -11.79 -9.33
C PRO A 121 15.10 -11.27 -9.71
N LYS A 122 14.96 -9.95 -9.84
CA LYS A 122 13.67 -9.31 -10.19
C LYS A 122 13.09 -9.88 -11.48
N GLU A 123 13.91 -10.15 -12.49
CA GLU A 123 13.45 -10.70 -13.77
C GLU A 123 12.76 -12.08 -13.66
N LYS A 124 12.95 -12.80 -12.54
CA LYS A 124 12.34 -14.10 -12.23
C LYS A 124 11.13 -13.99 -11.30
N LEU A 125 10.73 -12.78 -10.93
CA LEU A 125 9.61 -12.49 -10.06
C LEU A 125 8.51 -11.78 -10.85
N CYS A 126 7.26 -12.15 -10.57
CA CYS A 126 6.13 -11.34 -10.98
C CYS A 126 5.92 -10.24 -9.95
N THR A 127 6.16 -8.98 -10.34
CA THR A 127 5.97 -7.80 -9.50
C THR A 127 4.78 -6.96 -9.94
N HIS A 128 3.93 -7.52 -10.81
CA HIS A 128 2.92 -6.77 -11.57
C HIS A 128 2.03 -5.93 -10.69
N CYS A 129 1.57 -6.47 -9.56
CA CYS A 129 0.68 -5.76 -8.63
C CYS A 129 1.25 -4.44 -8.11
N PHE A 130 2.57 -4.29 -8.14
CA PHE A 130 3.29 -3.14 -7.61
C PHE A 130 3.75 -2.20 -8.71
N ASP A 131 4.45 -2.71 -9.73
CA ASP A 131 5.12 -1.92 -10.78
C ASP A 131 4.65 -2.23 -12.21
N GLY A 132 3.63 -3.09 -12.37
CA GLY A 132 3.10 -3.49 -13.67
C GLY A 132 3.93 -4.55 -14.41
N CYS A 133 5.08 -4.99 -13.87
CA CYS A 133 5.92 -6.01 -14.51
C CYS A 133 5.45 -7.45 -14.23
N THR A 134 5.16 -8.23 -15.28
CA THR A 134 4.78 -9.64 -15.15
C THR A 134 5.95 -10.62 -15.24
N TRP A 135 6.89 -10.39 -16.16
CA TRP A 135 8.06 -11.25 -16.37
C TRP A 135 9.16 -10.50 -17.12
N GLY A 136 10.42 -10.70 -16.73
CA GLY A 136 11.59 -10.27 -17.51
C GLY A 136 11.80 -8.76 -17.62
N CYS A 137 11.33 -7.96 -16.66
CA CYS A 137 11.65 -6.53 -16.62
C CYS A 137 12.92 -6.32 -15.80
N GLU A 138 13.84 -5.54 -16.37
CA GLU A 138 15.08 -5.08 -15.73
C GLU A 138 14.82 -3.86 -14.85
#